data_AF-A0A352Q4Q9-F1
#
_entry.id   AF-A0A352Q4Q9-F1
#
_cell.length_a   1.000
_cell.length_b   1.000
_cell.length_c   1.000
_cell.angle_alpha   90.00
_cell.angle_beta   90.00
_cell.angle_gamma   90.00
#
_symmetry.space_group_name_H-M   'P 1'
#
loop_
_entity.id
_entity.type
_entity.pdbx_description
1 polymer ?
#
loop_
_entity_poly.entity_id
_entity_poly.type
_entity_poly.pdbx_seq_one_letter_code
_entity_poly.pdbx_strand_id
1 'polypeptide(L)' 'LDGLIRKYYMIHEEGNSACGLYLWASKEKAQAWYNDEWTQYMTEAWGQPPQITYYQCPIVVDNEIDKTIVETAA' A
#
# COMPACT_ATOMS: atom_id res chain seq x y z
N LEU A 1 -9.09 -4.71 6.66
CA LEU A 1 -9.43 -4.39 5.26
C LEU A 1 -9.42 -5.68 4.49
N ASP A 2 -10.49 -5.97 3.76
CA ASP A 2 -10.62 -7.22 3.02
C ASP A 2 -9.48 -7.34 1.98
N GLY A 3 -8.69 -8.42 2.07
CA GLY A 3 -7.54 -8.64 1.20
C GLY A 3 -6.28 -7.81 1.49
N LEU A 4 -6.21 -6.98 2.53
CA LEU A 4 -4.94 -6.33 2.91
C LEU A 4 -4.02 -7.32 3.62
N ILE A 5 -2.78 -7.44 3.13
CA ILE A 5 -1.77 -8.36 3.66
C ILE A 5 -0.76 -7.62 4.55
N ARG A 6 -0.20 -6.48 4.09
CA ARG A 6 0.80 -5.68 4.84
C ARG A 6 0.64 -4.19 4.60
N LYS A 7 1.08 -3.38 5.58
CA LYS A 7 1.20 -1.92 5.46
C LYS A 7 2.52 -1.46 6.08
N TYR A 8 3.18 -0.53 5.40
CA TYR A 8 4.35 0.18 5.90
C TYR A 8 4.10 1.67 5.75
N TYR A 9 4.31 2.42 6.81
CA TYR A 9 4.31 3.87 6.77
C TYR A 9 5.74 4.35 6.80
N MET A 10 6.08 5.21 5.84
CA MET A 10 7.42 5.73 5.68
C MET A 10 7.33 7.25 5.64
N ILE A 11 8.38 7.90 6.08
CA ILE A 11 8.59 9.33 5.93
C ILE A 11 9.86 9.47 5.11
N HIS A 12 9.84 10.34 4.12
CA HIS A 12 11.03 10.66 3.35
C HIS A 12 12.11 11.21 4.30
N GLU A 13 13.38 10.92 4.03
CA GLU A 13 14.47 11.29 4.96
C GLU A 13 14.50 12.80 5.27
N GLU A 14 14.15 13.63 4.28
CA GLU A 14 14.05 15.09 4.44
C GLU A 14 12.83 15.55 5.27
N GLY A 15 11.95 14.64 5.68
CA GLY A 15 10.76 14.93 6.49
C GLY A 15 9.64 15.68 5.76
N ASN A 16 9.81 15.96 4.47
CA ASN A 16 8.88 16.74 3.66
C ASN A 16 7.70 15.94 3.08
N SER A 17 7.75 14.61 3.15
CA SER A 17 6.67 13.76 2.63
C SER A 17 6.54 12.47 3.45
N ALA A 18 5.31 11.98 3.55
CA ALA A 18 4.99 10.67 4.11
C ALA A 18 4.35 9.80 3.02
N CYS A 19 4.65 8.51 3.03
CA CYS A 19 4.06 7.57 2.10
C CYS A 19 3.65 6.27 2.80
N GLY A 20 2.71 5.55 2.19
CA GLY A 20 2.30 4.24 2.64
C GLY A 20 2.52 3.20 1.53
N LEU A 21 3.16 2.08 1.88
CA LEU A 21 3.27 0.91 1.00
C LEU A 21 2.34 -0.17 1.53
N TYR A 22 1.44 -0.63 0.67
CA TYR A 22 0.42 -1.60 1.04
C TYR A 22 0.46 -2.80 0.10
N LEU A 23 0.62 -3.99 0.67
CA LEU A 23 0.53 -5.24 -0.06
C LEU A 23 -0.90 -5.76 0.05
N TRP A 24 -1.55 -5.92 -1.10
CA TRP A 24 -2.92 -6.41 -1.22
C TRP A 24 -2.94 -7.77 -1.91
N ALA A 25 -3.93 -8.60 -1.59
CA ALA A 25 -4.15 -9.90 -2.21
C ALA A 25 -4.58 -9.80 -3.68
N SER A 26 -5.08 -8.64 -4.11
CA SER A 26 -5.39 -8.33 -5.51
C SER A 26 -5.56 -6.83 -5.71
N LYS A 27 -5.47 -6.39 -6.97
CA LYS A 27 -5.67 -4.98 -7.33
C LYS A 27 -7.11 -4.53 -7.07
N GLU A 28 -8.08 -5.41 -7.28
CA GLU A 28 -9.50 -5.14 -7.09
C GLU A 28 -9.82 -4.83 -5.63
N LYS A 29 -9.22 -5.57 -4.69
CA LYS A 29 -9.36 -5.30 -3.25
C LYS A 29 -8.72 -3.97 -2.85
N ALA A 30 -7.56 -3.63 -3.43
CA ALA A 30 -6.93 -2.34 -3.23
C ALA A 30 -7.82 -1.19 -3.74
N GLN A 31 -8.37 -1.31 -4.95
CA GLN A 31 -9.25 -0.30 -5.55
C GLN A 31 -10.58 -0.14 -4.81
N ALA A 32 -11.13 -1.22 -4.25
CA ALA A 32 -12.32 -1.14 -3.40
C ALA A 32 -12.09 -0.30 -2.14
N TRP A 33 -10.85 -0.28 -1.63
CA TRP A 33 -10.45 0.55 -0.50
C TRP A 33 -10.10 1.98 -0.91
N TYR A 34 -9.30 2.15 -1.96
CA TYR A 34 -8.88 3.45 -2.49
C TYR A 34 -9.93 4.05 -3.43
N ASN A 35 -11.10 4.34 -2.87
CA ASN A 35 -12.23 4.93 -3.58
C ASN A 35 -12.28 6.47 -3.40
N ASP A 36 -13.31 7.08 -3.98
CA ASP A 36 -13.49 8.54 -3.96
C ASP A 36 -13.71 9.09 -2.54
N GLU A 37 -14.45 8.37 -1.69
CA GLU A 37 -14.68 8.77 -0.30
C GLU A 37 -13.36 8.78 0.49
N TRP A 38 -12.53 7.76 0.32
CA TRP A 38 -11.21 7.71 0.93
C TRP A 38 -10.30 8.82 0.40
N THR A 39 -10.33 9.06 -0.91
CA THR A 39 -9.55 10.13 -1.55
C THR A 39 -9.94 11.50 -1.02
N GLN A 40 -11.24 11.77 -0.86
CA GLN A 40 -11.74 13.00 -0.26
C GLN A 40 -11.27 13.13 1.18
N TYR A 41 -11.46 12.09 2.01
CA TYR A 41 -11.03 12.08 3.40
C TYR A 41 -9.53 12.39 3.56
N MET A 42 -8.69 11.76 2.73
CA MET A 42 -7.25 12.01 2.75
C MET A 42 -6.90 13.42 2.25
N THR A 43 -7.62 13.93 1.26
CA THR A 43 -7.45 15.31 0.76
C THR A 43 -7.77 16.32 1.85
N GLU A 44 -8.85 16.11 2.61
CA GLU A 44 -9.23 16.97 3.73
C GLU A 44 -8.21 16.93 4.87
N ALA A 45 -7.66 15.75 5.16
CA ALA A 45 -6.67 15.57 6.23
C ALA A 45 -5.28 16.15 5.89
N TRP A 46 -4.85 16.09 4.62
CA TRP A 46 -3.48 16.41 4.21
C TRP A 46 -3.37 17.63 3.28
N GLY A 47 -4.49 18.25 2.92
CA GLY A 47 -4.56 19.47 2.10
C GLY A 47 -4.31 19.26 0.59
N GLN A 48 -3.94 18.05 0.18
CA GLN A 48 -3.75 17.67 -1.22
C GLN A 48 -4.21 16.23 -1.46
N PRO A 49 -4.69 15.91 -2.68
CA PRO A 49 -5.13 14.55 -2.98
C PRO A 49 -3.97 13.56 -2.92
N PRO A 50 -4.18 12.37 -2.34
CA PRO A 50 -3.15 11.34 -2.30
C PRO A 50 -2.80 10.86 -3.71
N GLN A 51 -1.53 10.56 -3.95
CA GLN A 51 -1.08 9.90 -5.16
C GLN A 51 -1.01 8.39 -4.94
N ILE A 52 -1.65 7.62 -5.82
CA ILE A 52 -1.70 6.15 -5.71
C ILE A 52 -1.09 5.54 -6.96
N THR A 53 -0.07 4.70 -6.74
CA THR A 53 0.59 3.92 -7.80
C THR A 53 0.52 2.44 -7.45
N TYR A 54 0.19 1.61 -8.45
CA TYR A 54 0.05 0.18 -8.30
C TYR A 54 1.25 -0.55 -8.91
N TYR A 55 1.81 -1.50 -8.17
CA TYR A 55 2.92 -2.35 -8.60
C TYR A 55 2.57 -3.82 -8.37
N GLN A 56 3.19 -4.70 -9.16
CA GLN A 56 3.21 -6.14 -8.89
C GLN A 56 4.36 -6.45 -7.93
N CYS A 57 4.11 -7.33 -6.95
CA CYS A 57 5.08 -7.71 -5.93
C CYS A 57 5.28 -9.23 -5.97
N PRO A 58 6.12 -9.75 -6.88
CA PRO A 58 6.26 -11.18 -7.10
C PRO A 58 6.97 -11.91 -5.95
N ILE A 59 7.67 -11.18 -5.08
CA ILE A 59 8.39 -11.76 -3.96
C ILE A 59 8.35 -10.83 -2.75
N VAL A 60 8.12 -11.42 -1.58
CA VAL A 60 8.26 -10.79 -0.27
C VAL A 60 9.23 -11.63 0.53
N VAL A 61 10.36 -11.03 0.92
CA VAL A 61 11.35 -11.65 1.81
C VAL A 61 11.23 -11.00 3.17
N ASP A 62 11.00 -11.80 4.19
CA ASP A 62 10.80 -11.36 5.57
C ASP A 62 11.73 -12.12 6.51
N ASN A 63 12.90 -11.52 6.76
CA ASN A 63 13.98 -12.15 7.52
C ASN A 63 13.69 -12.20 9.03
N GLU A 64 12.80 -11.36 9.55
CA GLU A 64 12.44 -11.38 10.98
C GLU A 64 11.76 -12.69 11.37
N ILE A 65 10.97 -13.23 10.44
CA ILE A 65 10.21 -14.48 10.62
C ILE A 65 10.70 -15.63 9.73
N ASP A 66 11.87 -15.47 9.11
CA ASP A 66 12.47 -16.43 8.17
C ASP A 66 11.48 -16.95 7.11
N LYS A 67 10.75 -16.02 6.47
CA LYS A 67 9.69 -16.35 5.51
C LYS A 67 9.90 -15.64 4.19
N THR A 68 9.92 -16.42 3.12
CA THR A 68 9.81 -15.92 1.74
C THR A 68 8.46 -16.30 1.15
N ILE A 69 7.72 -15.32 0.64
CA ILE A 69 6.48 -15.51 -0.13
C ILE A 69 6.81 -15.20 -1.58
N VAL A 70 6.56 -16.14 -2.49
CA VAL A 70 6.69 -15.94 -3.93
C VAL A 70 5.32 -16.03 -4.54
N GLU A 71 4.92 -15.01 -5.28
CA GLU A 71 3.72 -15.06 -6.11
C GLU A 71 4.03 -15.97 -7.29
N THR A 72 3.44 -17.16 -7.28
CA THR A 72 3.62 -18.11 -8.38
C THR A 72 2.76 -17.61 -9.53
N ALA A 73 3.38 -17.20 -10.64
CA ALA A 73 2.64 -16.93 -11.86
C ALA A 73 1.90 -18.22 -12.27
N ALA A 74 0.58 -18.11 -12.43
CA ALA A 74 -0.25 -19.17 -12.98
C ALA A 74 -0.03 -19.30 -14.49
#